data_AF-A0A1M7LHM8-F1
#
_entry.id   AF-A0A1M7LHM8-F1
#
_cell.length_a   1.000
_cell.length_b   1.000
_cell.length_c   1.000
_cell.angle_alpha   90.00
_cell.angle_beta   90.00
_cell.angle_gamma   90.00
#
_symmetry.space_group_name_H-M   'P 1'
#
loop_
_entity.id
_entity.type
_entity.pdbx_description
1 polymer ?
#
loop_
_entity_poly.entity_id
_entity_poly.type
_entity_poly.pdbx_seq_one_letter_code
_entity_poly.pdbx_strand_id
1 'polypeptide(L)'
;MAESVPSILETDAKGETAEIYADIRKVLGTSVVNLIWRNLATMPGALSWTWSTVRPLYLGAAPLHAEAVRRSIALPDWPDFSADTLLAAGIDESDQGIIRNVLDSYQYTNALALVVLSALLAHYEPRPADAVTPAAMAPKPSGIKIPELPPMDALDPEAAVLVEELNGFGEDTEPQLIASMYRHLAYWPSYLALVRTMLAPLQQDGRLNALTLSTRTLGHAHGAVLASHLKPATPPDTLKGALASCRLFVEHPIARMTGLCALIRRGTPE
;
A
#
# COMPACT_ATOMS: atom_id res chain seq x y z
N MET A 1 0.98 3.14 21.19
CA MET A 1 -0.11 3.96 20.62
C MET A 1 -1.07 3.06 19.83
N ALA A 2 -2.37 3.34 19.85
CA ALA A 2 -3.37 2.54 19.14
C ALA A 2 -3.22 2.67 17.62
N GLU A 3 -3.69 1.68 16.87
CA GLU A 3 -3.76 1.79 15.41
C GLU A 3 -4.61 2.98 14.96
N SER A 4 -4.28 3.58 13.82
CA SER A 4 -4.95 4.79 13.30
C SER A 4 -6.43 4.56 12.95
N VAL A 5 -6.84 3.29 12.79
CA VAL A 5 -8.23 2.84 12.67
C VAL A 5 -8.43 1.53 13.43
N PRO A 6 -9.67 1.19 13.82
CA PRO A 6 -9.98 -0.13 14.37
C PRO A 6 -9.53 -1.23 13.40
N SER A 7 -8.89 -2.27 13.92
CA SER A 7 -8.54 -3.44 13.12
C SER A 7 -8.48 -4.71 13.98
N ILE A 8 -8.60 -5.88 13.35
CA ILE A 8 -8.28 -7.16 13.97
C ILE A 8 -6.86 -7.54 13.59
N LEU A 9 -5.95 -7.59 14.59
CA LEU A 9 -4.57 -8.00 14.40
C LEU A 9 -4.50 -9.43 13.86
N GLU A 10 -3.45 -9.74 13.10
CA GLU A 10 -3.26 -11.09 12.54
C GLU A 10 -3.14 -12.15 13.64
N THR A 11 -2.52 -11.81 14.77
CA THR A 11 -2.40 -12.67 15.95
C THR A 11 -3.72 -12.93 16.67
N ASP A 12 -4.69 -12.02 16.50
CA ASP A 12 -5.99 -12.08 17.17
C ASP A 12 -7.08 -12.69 16.27
N ALA A 13 -6.79 -12.84 14.98
CA ALA A 13 -7.70 -13.43 14.00
C ALA A 13 -7.99 -14.90 14.33
N LYS A 14 -9.28 -15.27 14.31
CA LYS A 14 -9.77 -16.64 14.58
C LYS A 14 -10.84 -17.02 13.57
N GLY A 15 -11.06 -18.33 13.39
CA GLY A 15 -12.09 -18.86 12.49
C GLY A 15 -11.96 -18.32 11.07
N GLU A 16 -13.08 -17.92 10.47
CA GLU A 16 -13.16 -17.41 9.10
C GLU A 16 -12.19 -16.24 8.82
N THR A 17 -12.01 -15.31 9.77
CA THR A 17 -11.08 -14.18 9.60
C THR A 17 -9.64 -14.66 9.40
N ALA A 18 -9.19 -15.66 10.18
CA ALA A 18 -7.84 -16.21 10.06
C ALA A 18 -7.65 -16.96 8.74
N GLU A 19 -8.68 -17.68 8.28
CA GLU A 19 -8.67 -18.37 6.99
C GLU A 19 -8.57 -17.38 5.82
N ILE A 20 -9.34 -16.29 5.86
CA ILE A 20 -9.27 -15.23 4.85
C ILE A 20 -7.90 -14.55 4.87
N TYR A 21 -7.34 -14.24 6.04
CA TYR A 21 -6.00 -13.66 6.13
C TYR A 21 -4.93 -14.59 5.56
N ALA A 22 -5.04 -15.91 5.78
CA ALA A 22 -4.15 -16.88 5.17
C ALA A 22 -4.28 -16.92 3.63
N ASP A 23 -5.50 -16.85 3.11
CA ASP A 23 -5.75 -16.82 1.67
C ASP A 23 -5.28 -15.49 1.03
N ILE A 24 -5.45 -14.35 1.69
CA ILE A 24 -4.88 -13.05 1.25
C ILE A 24 -3.36 -13.17 1.10
N ARG A 25 -2.66 -13.68 2.12
CA ARG A 25 -1.20 -13.89 2.06
C ARG A 25 -0.80 -14.82 0.92
N LYS A 26 -1.56 -15.89 0.70
CA LYS A 26 -1.32 -16.83 -0.40
C LYS A 26 -1.53 -16.19 -1.77
N VAL A 27 -2.62 -15.45 -1.96
CA VAL A 27 -2.99 -14.83 -3.25
C VAL A 27 -2.04 -13.68 -3.59
N LEU A 28 -1.66 -12.87 -2.60
CA LEU A 28 -0.79 -11.71 -2.80
C LEU A 28 0.70 -12.06 -2.69
N GLY A 29 1.06 -13.26 -2.22
CA GLY A 29 2.44 -13.68 -1.99
C GLY A 29 3.17 -12.80 -0.98
N THR A 30 2.47 -12.34 0.06
CA THR A 30 2.99 -11.47 1.13
C THR A 30 2.99 -12.18 2.48
N SER A 31 3.88 -11.79 3.39
CA SER A 31 3.88 -12.28 4.78
C SER A 31 2.93 -11.50 5.70
N VAL A 32 2.46 -10.32 5.29
CA VAL A 32 1.67 -9.39 6.13
C VAL A 32 0.33 -9.04 5.46
N VAL A 33 -0.73 -8.94 6.24
CA VAL A 33 -2.06 -8.53 5.78
C VAL A 33 -2.21 -7.00 5.86
N ASN A 34 -2.43 -6.34 4.71
CA ASN A 34 -2.60 -4.89 4.66
C ASN A 34 -3.73 -4.40 5.59
N LEU A 35 -3.53 -3.22 6.19
CA LEU A 35 -4.44 -2.64 7.20
C LEU A 35 -5.90 -2.53 6.74
N ILE A 36 -6.18 -2.31 5.44
CA ILE A 36 -7.56 -2.28 4.92
C ILE A 36 -8.31 -3.59 5.21
N TRP A 37 -7.67 -4.74 5.00
CA TRP A 37 -8.29 -6.04 5.26
C TRP A 37 -8.53 -6.23 6.76
N ARG A 38 -7.59 -5.75 7.58
CA ARG A 38 -7.70 -5.81 9.03
C ARG A 38 -8.80 -4.91 9.57
N ASN A 39 -9.01 -3.75 8.95
CA ASN A 39 -10.12 -2.85 9.26
C ASN A 39 -11.47 -3.43 8.80
N LEU A 40 -11.55 -4.01 7.60
CA LEU A 40 -12.77 -4.67 7.13
C LEU A 40 -13.20 -5.83 8.05
N ALA A 41 -12.25 -6.50 8.70
CA ALA A 41 -12.52 -7.56 9.66
C ALA A 41 -13.31 -7.11 10.91
N THR A 42 -13.30 -5.81 11.24
CA THR A 42 -14.06 -5.28 12.39
C THR A 42 -15.55 -5.09 12.10
N MET A 43 -15.97 -5.24 10.84
CA MET A 43 -17.34 -5.06 10.39
C MET A 43 -17.95 -6.43 10.04
N PRO A 44 -19.07 -6.84 10.68
CA PRO A 44 -19.70 -8.14 10.41
C PRO A 44 -19.96 -8.37 8.91
N GLY A 45 -19.44 -9.48 8.38
CA GLY A 45 -19.58 -9.90 6.99
C GLY A 45 -18.77 -9.10 5.96
N ALA A 46 -18.20 -7.93 6.31
CA ALA A 46 -17.54 -7.04 5.37
C ALA A 46 -16.26 -7.64 4.78
N LEU A 47 -15.39 -8.24 5.60
CA LEU A 47 -14.16 -8.88 5.12
C LEU A 47 -14.46 -10.03 4.14
N SER A 48 -15.31 -10.97 4.55
CA SER A 48 -15.67 -12.16 3.75
C SER A 48 -16.32 -11.76 2.42
N TRP A 49 -17.28 -10.84 2.46
CA TRP A 49 -17.95 -10.35 1.25
C TRP A 49 -17.01 -9.57 0.34
N THR A 50 -16.19 -8.66 0.89
CA THR A 50 -15.28 -7.84 0.10
C THR A 50 -14.24 -8.74 -0.57
N TRP A 51 -13.60 -9.62 0.20
CA TRP A 51 -12.57 -10.52 -0.30
C TRP A 51 -13.12 -11.45 -1.39
N SER A 52 -14.26 -12.13 -1.15
CA SER A 52 -14.86 -13.02 -2.14
C SER A 52 -15.25 -12.29 -3.45
N THR A 53 -15.69 -11.03 -3.34
CA THR A 53 -16.03 -10.18 -4.50
C THR A 53 -14.81 -9.86 -5.36
N VAL A 54 -13.69 -9.50 -4.73
CA VAL A 54 -12.53 -8.94 -5.45
C VAL A 54 -11.39 -9.93 -5.69
N ARG A 55 -11.34 -11.04 -4.95
CA ARG A 55 -10.35 -12.12 -5.10
C ARG A 55 -10.18 -12.60 -6.55
N PRO A 56 -11.24 -12.76 -7.36
CA PRO A 56 -11.08 -13.12 -8.78
C PRO A 56 -10.26 -12.10 -9.60
N LEU A 57 -10.29 -10.82 -9.23
CA LEU A 57 -9.47 -9.81 -9.91
C LEU A 57 -7.99 -10.02 -9.61
N TYR A 58 -7.62 -10.29 -8.36
CA TYR A 58 -6.24 -10.57 -7.95
C TYR A 58 -5.65 -11.78 -8.69
N LEU A 59 -6.45 -12.82 -8.92
CA LEU A 59 -6.05 -14.02 -9.66
C LEU A 59 -6.13 -13.86 -11.19
N GLY A 60 -6.74 -12.78 -11.67
CA GLY A 60 -7.07 -12.56 -13.07
C GLY A 60 -6.40 -11.30 -13.62
N ALA A 61 -7.21 -10.28 -13.94
CA ALA A 61 -6.75 -9.11 -14.70
C ALA A 61 -5.98 -8.07 -13.87
N ALA A 62 -6.14 -8.03 -12.54
CA ALA A 62 -5.57 -6.96 -11.72
C ALA A 62 -4.04 -6.83 -11.79
N PRO A 63 -3.24 -7.92 -11.82
CA PRO A 63 -1.78 -7.80 -11.95
C PRO A 63 -1.32 -6.98 -13.16
N LEU A 64 -1.97 -7.12 -14.32
CA LEU A 64 -1.61 -6.36 -15.52
C LEU A 64 -1.94 -4.86 -15.39
N HIS A 65 -3.04 -4.53 -14.71
CA HIS A 65 -3.43 -3.15 -14.44
C HIS A 65 -2.54 -2.52 -13.36
N ALA A 66 -2.24 -3.25 -12.29
CA ALA A 66 -1.31 -2.81 -11.25
C ALA A 66 0.09 -2.56 -11.83
N GLU A 67 0.55 -3.43 -12.73
CA GLU A 67 1.81 -3.21 -13.45
C GLU A 67 1.80 -1.96 -14.31
N ALA A 68 0.70 -1.72 -15.04
CA ALA A 68 0.56 -0.50 -15.83
C ALA A 68 0.63 0.75 -14.94
N VAL A 69 -0.02 0.74 -13.78
CA VAL A 69 0.11 1.83 -12.79
C VAL A 69 1.58 2.00 -12.39
N ARG A 70 2.27 0.95 -11.93
CA ARG A 70 3.67 1.05 -11.48
C ARG A 70 4.62 1.61 -12.56
N ARG A 71 4.38 1.29 -13.84
CA ARG A 71 5.18 1.79 -14.97
C ARG A 71 4.83 3.22 -15.39
N SER A 72 3.64 3.70 -15.06
CA SER A 72 3.10 4.97 -15.54
C SER A 72 3.15 6.09 -14.51
N ILE A 73 3.51 5.80 -13.25
CA ILE A 73 3.68 6.81 -12.22
C ILE A 73 4.79 7.77 -12.65
N ALA A 74 4.43 9.05 -12.80
CA ALA A 74 5.36 10.13 -13.08
C ALA A 74 6.10 10.53 -11.79
N LEU A 75 7.19 9.83 -11.49
CA LEU A 75 8.01 10.09 -10.32
C LEU A 75 8.79 11.41 -10.47
N PRO A 76 8.76 12.33 -9.49
CA PRO A 76 9.57 13.55 -9.53
C PRO A 76 11.06 13.21 -9.49
N ASP A 77 11.94 14.12 -9.92
CA ASP A 77 13.38 13.90 -9.84
C ASP A 77 13.84 13.59 -8.41
N TRP A 78 14.62 12.52 -8.27
CA TRP A 78 15.10 11.98 -7.00
C TRP A 78 16.45 11.29 -7.24
N PRO A 79 17.54 11.70 -6.58
CA PRO A 79 18.83 11.06 -6.77
C PRO A 79 18.87 9.70 -6.07
N ASP A 80 19.73 8.81 -6.57
CA ASP A 80 19.96 7.51 -5.95
C ASP A 80 20.82 7.65 -4.69
N PHE A 81 20.56 6.80 -3.69
CA PHE A 81 21.46 6.62 -2.56
C PHE A 81 22.71 5.90 -3.05
N SER A 82 23.89 6.47 -2.81
CA SER A 82 25.14 5.75 -3.07
C SER A 82 25.34 4.64 -2.04
N ALA A 83 25.96 3.53 -2.45
CA ALA A 83 26.31 2.44 -1.55
C ALA A 83 27.21 2.94 -0.38
N ASP A 84 28.13 3.87 -0.65
CA ASP A 84 28.99 4.48 0.36
C ASP A 84 28.21 5.32 1.37
N THR A 85 27.17 6.05 0.93
CA THR A 85 26.27 6.80 1.83
C THR A 85 25.53 5.86 2.77
N LEU A 86 25.00 4.75 2.24
CA LEU A 86 24.27 3.76 3.04
C LEU A 86 25.20 3.06 4.02
N LEU A 87 26.40 2.65 3.58
CA LEU A 87 27.39 2.02 4.43
C LEU A 87 27.86 2.97 5.55
N ALA A 88 28.09 4.25 5.25
CA ALA A 88 28.43 5.27 6.25
C ALA A 88 27.29 5.51 7.26
N ALA A 89 26.04 5.28 6.85
CA ALA A 89 24.87 5.31 7.72
C ALA A 89 24.66 4.01 8.52
N GLY A 90 25.56 3.03 8.39
CA GLY A 90 25.51 1.73 9.06
C GLY A 90 24.64 0.69 8.37
N ILE A 91 24.29 0.88 7.09
CA ILE A 91 23.42 0.00 6.32
C ILE A 91 24.28 -0.78 5.32
N ASP A 92 24.57 -2.05 5.65
CA ASP A 92 25.39 -2.91 4.81
C ASP A 92 24.62 -3.50 3.60
N GLU A 93 25.29 -4.28 2.76
CA GLU A 93 24.67 -4.89 1.58
C GLU A 93 23.52 -5.87 1.93
N SER A 94 23.62 -6.56 3.07
CA SER A 94 22.58 -7.48 3.55
C SER A 94 21.33 -6.69 3.95
N ASP A 95 21.52 -5.62 4.73
CA ASP A 95 20.44 -4.70 5.11
C ASP A 95 19.77 -4.08 3.88
N GLN A 96 20.57 -3.62 2.91
CA GLN A 96 20.06 -3.08 1.64
C GLN A 96 19.18 -4.10 0.90
N GLY A 97 19.60 -5.38 0.86
CA GLY A 97 18.79 -6.46 0.29
C GLY A 97 17.45 -6.63 1.01
N ILE A 98 17.41 -6.56 2.33
CA ILE A 98 16.16 -6.66 3.10
C ILE A 98 15.26 -5.44 2.87
N ILE A 99 15.83 -4.22 2.87
CA ILE A 99 15.11 -2.98 2.58
C ILE A 99 14.47 -3.03 1.19
N ARG A 100 15.21 -3.50 0.16
CA ARG A 100 14.67 -3.72 -1.19
C ARG A 100 13.48 -4.67 -1.17
N ASN A 101 13.61 -5.81 -0.51
CA ASN A 101 12.53 -6.79 -0.40
C ASN A 101 11.27 -6.21 0.28
N VAL A 102 11.45 -5.39 1.32
CA VAL A 102 10.34 -4.66 1.97
C VAL A 102 9.66 -3.72 0.98
N LEU A 103 10.42 -2.88 0.30
CA LEU A 103 9.90 -1.91 -0.66
C LEU A 103 9.22 -2.58 -1.86
N ASP A 104 9.80 -3.65 -2.41
CA ASP A 104 9.23 -4.40 -3.54
C ASP A 104 7.90 -5.07 -3.15
N SER A 105 7.81 -5.60 -1.92
CA SER A 105 6.56 -6.15 -1.37
C SER A 105 5.46 -5.08 -1.28
N TYR A 106 5.80 -3.88 -0.78
CA TYR A 106 4.84 -2.78 -0.69
C TYR A 106 4.45 -2.21 -2.04
N GLN A 107 5.38 -2.02 -2.97
CA GLN A 107 5.03 -1.58 -4.33
C GLN A 107 4.04 -2.54 -4.99
N TYR A 108 4.31 -3.85 -4.89
CA TYR A 108 3.46 -4.87 -5.49
C TYR A 108 2.07 -4.88 -4.86
N THR A 109 2.00 -4.97 -3.53
CA THR A 109 0.72 -5.09 -2.82
C THR A 109 -0.10 -3.80 -2.83
N ASN A 110 0.53 -2.62 -2.75
CA ASN A 110 -0.17 -1.34 -2.82
C ASN A 110 -0.77 -1.10 -4.21
N ALA A 111 -0.02 -1.36 -5.29
CA ALA A 111 -0.52 -1.19 -6.65
C ALA A 111 -1.71 -2.12 -6.96
N LEU A 112 -1.65 -3.38 -6.50
CA LEU A 112 -2.77 -4.31 -6.62
C LEU A 112 -3.98 -3.85 -5.81
N ALA A 113 -3.79 -3.47 -4.54
CA ALA A 113 -4.87 -2.97 -3.70
C ALA A 113 -5.51 -1.71 -4.30
N LEU A 114 -4.70 -0.82 -4.87
CA LEU A 114 -5.15 0.42 -5.51
C LEU A 114 -6.15 0.13 -6.63
N VAL A 115 -5.77 -0.70 -7.62
CA VAL A 115 -6.64 -0.96 -8.78
C VAL A 115 -7.85 -1.82 -8.41
N VAL A 116 -7.68 -2.79 -7.50
CA VAL A 116 -8.75 -3.72 -7.12
C VAL A 116 -9.82 -3.04 -6.27
N LEU A 117 -9.42 -2.28 -5.25
CA LEU A 117 -10.39 -1.58 -4.40
C LEU A 117 -10.99 -0.37 -5.14
N SER A 118 -10.25 0.27 -6.06
CA SER A 118 -10.84 1.23 -6.99
C SER A 118 -11.90 0.60 -7.89
N ALA A 119 -11.72 -0.66 -8.32
CA ALA A 119 -12.73 -1.38 -9.10
C ALA A 119 -14.00 -1.64 -8.29
N LEU A 120 -13.86 -2.03 -7.02
CA LEU A 120 -14.99 -2.20 -6.11
C LEU A 120 -15.76 -0.89 -5.94
N LEU A 121 -15.05 0.22 -5.71
CA LEU A 121 -15.68 1.54 -5.59
C LEU A 121 -16.38 1.94 -6.88
N ALA A 122 -15.73 1.80 -8.04
CA ALA A 122 -16.30 2.15 -9.34
C ALA A 122 -17.54 1.32 -9.71
N HIS A 123 -17.66 0.08 -9.20
CA HIS A 123 -18.85 -0.75 -9.39
C HIS A 123 -20.08 -0.17 -8.70
N TYR A 124 -19.94 0.36 -7.48
CA TYR A 124 -21.06 0.93 -6.71
C TYR A 124 -21.25 2.43 -6.96
N GLU A 125 -20.17 3.11 -7.34
CA GLU A 125 -20.09 4.55 -7.48
C GLU A 125 -19.34 4.91 -8.76
N PRO A 126 -19.95 4.63 -9.93
CA PRO A 126 -19.31 4.88 -11.20
C PRO A 126 -19.02 6.37 -11.35
N ARG A 127 -17.76 6.67 -11.73
CA ARG A 127 -17.30 8.02 -12.05
C ARG A 127 -16.66 8.00 -13.44
N PRO A 128 -16.72 9.12 -14.18
CA PRO A 128 -15.91 9.27 -15.39
C PRO A 128 -14.43 9.03 -15.08
N ALA A 129 -13.76 8.31 -15.96
CA ALA A 129 -12.36 7.95 -15.82
C ALA A 129 -11.67 7.99 -17.19
N ASP A 130 -10.38 8.29 -17.17
CA ASP A 130 -9.56 8.30 -18.38
C ASP A 130 -9.43 6.88 -18.96
N ALA A 131 -9.28 6.82 -20.28
CA ALA A 131 -9.00 5.57 -20.97
C ALA A 131 -7.58 5.09 -20.63
N VAL A 132 -7.47 3.86 -20.12
CA VAL A 132 -6.19 3.24 -19.76
C VAL A 132 -6.10 1.83 -20.33
N THR A 133 -4.87 1.40 -20.61
CA THR A 133 -4.57 0.05 -21.10
C THR A 133 -3.77 -0.73 -20.07
N PRO A 134 -4.06 -2.03 -19.85
CA PRO A 134 -3.23 -2.87 -19.01
C PRO A 134 -1.83 -3.06 -19.60
N ALA A 135 -0.86 -3.44 -18.77
CA ALA A 135 0.45 -3.86 -19.24
C ALA A 135 0.34 -5.19 -19.99
N ALA A 136 1.30 -5.48 -20.88
CA ALA A 136 1.34 -6.75 -21.61
C ALA A 136 1.72 -7.95 -20.72
N MET A 137 2.49 -7.72 -19.66
CA MET A 137 2.95 -8.74 -18.73
C MET A 137 3.08 -8.13 -17.34
N ALA A 138 2.70 -8.88 -16.31
CA ALA A 138 2.88 -8.54 -14.91
C ALA A 138 3.87 -9.50 -14.24
N PRO A 139 4.67 -9.02 -13.28
CA PRO A 139 5.51 -9.91 -12.49
C PRO A 139 4.67 -10.81 -11.60
N LYS A 140 5.23 -11.98 -11.28
CA LYS A 140 4.64 -12.89 -10.28
C LYS A 140 4.92 -12.35 -8.87
N PRO A 141 4.07 -12.68 -7.88
CA PRO A 141 4.39 -12.43 -6.49
C PRO A 141 5.77 -13.02 -6.16
N SER A 142 6.63 -12.24 -5.50
CA SER A 142 8.00 -12.70 -5.16
C SER A 142 7.97 -13.87 -4.18
N GLY A 143 6.98 -13.89 -3.27
CA GLY A 143 6.91 -14.84 -2.16
C GLY A 143 8.02 -14.65 -1.12
N ILE A 144 8.85 -13.61 -1.27
CA ILE A 144 9.91 -13.28 -0.33
C ILE A 144 9.27 -12.81 0.97
N LYS A 145 9.71 -13.43 2.07
CA LYS A 145 9.26 -13.03 3.41
C LYS A 145 9.99 -11.76 3.81
N ILE A 146 9.22 -10.74 4.16
CA ILE A 146 9.73 -9.53 4.81
C ILE A 146 9.69 -9.73 6.33
N PRO A 147 10.49 -8.97 7.11
CA PRO A 147 10.42 -8.97 8.57
C PRO A 147 9.00 -8.74 9.10
N GLU A 148 8.76 -9.10 10.36
CA GLU A 148 7.49 -8.81 11.01
C GLU A 148 7.28 -7.29 11.16
N LEU A 149 6.03 -6.83 11.18
CA LEU A 149 5.74 -5.41 11.31
C LEU A 149 5.91 -4.99 12.78
N PRO A 150 6.91 -4.16 13.14
CA PRO A 150 7.11 -3.78 14.53
C PRO A 150 5.92 -2.92 15.02
N PRO A 151 5.35 -3.19 16.22
CA PRO A 151 4.32 -2.34 16.81
C PRO A 151 4.90 -0.95 17.14
N MET A 152 4.07 0.09 17.08
CA MET A 152 4.53 1.48 17.26
C MET A 152 5.19 1.73 18.63
N ASP A 153 4.76 1.01 19.66
CA ASP A 153 5.29 1.12 21.02
C ASP A 153 6.59 0.34 21.25
N ALA A 154 7.01 -0.49 20.29
CA ALA A 154 8.33 -1.13 20.29
C ALA A 154 9.39 -0.33 19.52
N LEU A 155 9.01 0.77 18.88
CA LEU A 155 9.96 1.65 18.20
C LEU A 155 10.64 2.57 19.21
N ASP A 156 11.92 2.86 18.99
CA ASP A 156 12.62 3.94 19.70
C ASP A 156 11.86 5.27 19.47
N PRO A 157 11.81 6.18 20.47
CA PRO A 157 11.05 7.42 20.37
C PRO A 157 11.38 8.25 19.12
N GLU A 158 12.66 8.35 18.77
CA GLU A 158 13.15 9.08 17.61
C GLU A 158 12.69 8.45 16.29
N ALA A 159 12.67 7.12 16.22
CA ALA A 159 12.18 6.40 15.05
C ALA A 159 10.65 6.55 14.91
N ALA A 160 9.92 6.52 16.03
CA ALA A 160 8.48 6.75 16.05
C ALA A 160 8.12 8.16 15.53
N VAL A 161 8.87 9.19 15.95
CA VAL A 161 8.70 10.56 15.45
C VAL A 161 8.95 10.65 13.95
N LEU A 162 10.00 9.98 13.43
CA LEU A 162 10.26 9.94 11.98
C LEU A 162 9.15 9.24 11.21
N VAL A 163 8.61 8.14 11.74
CA VAL A 163 7.46 7.42 11.14
C VAL A 163 6.24 8.34 11.06
N GLU A 164 5.94 9.07 12.13
CA GLU A 164 4.81 10.01 12.16
C GLU A 164 5.00 11.17 11.17
N GLU A 165 6.19 11.79 11.14
CA GLU A 165 6.49 12.87 10.22
C GLU A 165 6.38 12.42 8.75
N LEU A 166 7.02 11.29 8.42
CA LEU A 166 6.94 10.69 7.08
C LEU A 166 5.50 10.30 6.71
N ASN A 167 4.68 9.97 7.68
CA ASN A 167 3.28 9.65 7.43
C ASN A 167 2.46 10.88 7.00
N GLY A 168 2.89 12.10 7.37
CA GLY A 168 2.28 13.34 6.90
C GLY A 168 2.70 13.73 5.48
N PHE A 169 3.73 13.12 4.91
CA PHE A 169 4.24 13.48 3.58
C PHE A 169 3.33 12.98 2.47
N GLY A 170 2.91 13.87 1.58
CA GLY A 170 1.94 13.60 0.52
C GLY A 170 0.53 13.28 1.04
N GLU A 171 0.25 13.52 2.33
CA GLU A 171 -1.09 13.47 2.91
C GLU A 171 -1.89 14.69 2.46
N ASP A 172 -3.13 14.45 2.07
CA ASP A 172 -4.07 15.49 1.65
C ASP A 172 -5.42 15.40 2.36
N THR A 173 -5.54 14.54 3.38
CA THR A 173 -6.80 14.25 4.07
C THR A 173 -6.67 13.89 5.55
N GLU A 174 -7.83 13.88 6.23
CA GLU A 174 -8.00 13.47 7.62
C GLU A 174 -9.08 12.37 7.74
N PRO A 175 -8.90 11.33 8.60
CA PRO A 175 -7.75 11.13 9.49
C PRO A 175 -6.53 10.54 8.78
N GLN A 176 -5.35 10.90 9.26
CA GLN A 176 -4.09 10.34 8.76
C GLN A 176 -3.95 8.86 9.16
N LEU A 177 -3.89 7.98 8.17
CA LEU A 177 -3.64 6.55 8.40
C LEU A 177 -2.15 6.27 8.40
N ILE A 178 -1.64 5.62 9.45
CA ILE A 178 -0.21 5.30 9.56
C ILE A 178 0.14 4.17 8.59
N ALA A 179 0.95 4.49 7.58
CA ALA A 179 1.41 3.52 6.60
C ALA A 179 2.39 2.50 7.23
N SER A 180 2.07 1.22 7.10
CA SER A 180 2.90 0.12 7.62
C SER A 180 4.31 0.07 7.03
N MET A 181 4.54 0.64 5.84
CA MET A 181 5.86 0.67 5.22
C MET A 181 6.89 1.40 6.06
N TYR A 182 6.58 2.60 6.58
CA TYR A 182 7.52 3.37 7.38
C TYR A 182 7.87 2.66 8.69
N ARG A 183 6.90 1.95 9.27
CA ARG A 183 7.14 1.08 10.44
C ARG A 183 8.10 -0.06 10.14
N HIS A 184 7.98 -0.76 9.00
CA HIS A 184 8.98 -1.77 8.62
C HIS A 184 10.36 -1.15 8.38
N LEU A 185 10.42 0.03 7.75
CA LEU A 185 11.69 0.72 7.52
C LEU A 185 12.31 1.25 8.83
N ALA A 186 11.55 1.32 9.92
CA ALA A 186 12.04 1.74 11.23
C ALA A 186 13.01 0.74 11.88
N TYR A 187 13.17 -0.47 11.33
CA TYR A 187 14.31 -1.33 11.65
C TYR A 187 15.65 -0.68 11.31
N TRP A 188 15.68 0.28 10.38
CA TRP A 188 16.87 1.06 10.01
C TRP A 188 16.59 2.56 10.19
N PRO A 189 16.65 3.11 11.42
CA PRO A 189 16.36 4.52 11.68
C PRO A 189 17.22 5.48 10.85
N SER A 190 18.50 5.15 10.61
CA SER A 190 19.37 5.95 9.73
C SER A 190 18.84 6.01 8.30
N TYR A 191 18.30 4.90 7.77
CA TYR A 191 17.68 4.86 6.44
C TYR A 191 16.41 5.72 6.39
N LEU A 192 15.55 5.63 7.42
CA LEU A 192 14.38 6.50 7.52
C LEU A 192 14.76 7.98 7.57
N ALA A 193 15.80 8.34 8.31
CA ALA A 193 16.28 9.72 8.39
C ALA A 193 16.78 10.24 7.02
N LEU A 194 17.48 9.39 6.26
CA LEU A 194 17.91 9.71 4.89
C LEU A 194 16.71 9.91 3.96
N VAL A 195 15.75 8.98 3.97
CA VAL A 195 14.49 9.08 3.20
C VAL A 195 13.72 10.34 3.55
N ARG A 196 13.54 10.63 4.85
CA ARG A 196 12.88 11.85 5.34
C ARG A 196 13.59 13.10 4.85
N THR A 197 14.91 13.14 4.94
CA THR A 197 15.72 14.29 4.51
C THR A 197 15.52 14.58 3.03
N MET A 198 15.45 13.53 2.20
CA MET A 198 15.26 13.69 0.77
C MET A 198 13.82 13.97 0.37
N LEU A 199 12.82 13.44 1.09
CA LEU A 199 11.40 13.69 0.81
C LEU A 199 10.97 15.10 1.24
N ALA A 200 11.62 15.69 2.26
CA ALA A 200 11.21 16.98 2.81
C ALA A 200 11.15 18.13 1.79
N PRO A 201 12.15 18.35 0.90
CA PRO A 201 12.03 19.36 -0.16
C PRO A 201 10.87 19.08 -1.13
N LEU A 202 10.64 17.81 -1.49
CA LEU A 202 9.51 17.44 -2.36
C LEU A 202 8.17 17.71 -1.70
N GLN A 203 8.08 17.51 -0.38
CA GLN A 203 6.90 17.84 0.40
C GLN A 203 6.66 19.35 0.43
N GLN A 204 7.70 20.14 0.71
CA GLN A 204 7.62 21.60 0.77
C GLN A 204 7.17 22.22 -0.56
N ASP A 205 7.63 21.66 -1.68
CA ASP A 205 7.26 22.10 -3.03
C ASP A 205 5.90 21.54 -3.52
N GLY A 206 5.19 20.75 -2.70
CA GLY A 206 3.92 20.12 -3.06
C GLY A 206 4.01 18.98 -4.09
N ARG A 207 5.23 18.57 -4.46
CA ARG A 207 5.47 17.50 -5.45
C ARG A 207 4.97 16.14 -4.96
N LEU A 208 5.03 15.87 -3.65
CA LEU A 208 4.48 14.64 -3.08
C LEU A 208 2.94 14.62 -3.13
N ASN A 209 2.27 15.75 -2.90
CA ASN A 209 0.82 15.84 -3.06
C ASN A 209 0.39 15.64 -4.52
N ALA A 210 1.13 16.22 -5.48
CA ALA A 210 0.89 15.99 -6.90
C ALA A 210 1.10 14.51 -7.30
N LEU A 211 2.11 13.85 -6.72
CA LEU A 211 2.35 12.42 -6.90
C LEU A 211 1.19 11.57 -6.34
N THR A 212 0.69 11.89 -5.13
CA THR A 212 -0.48 11.23 -4.54
C THR A 212 -1.70 11.37 -5.45
N LEU A 213 -2.01 12.59 -5.91
CA LEU A 213 -3.17 12.86 -6.77
C LEU A 213 -3.08 12.12 -8.10
N SER A 214 -1.93 12.18 -8.78
CA SER A 214 -1.75 11.49 -10.07
C SER A 214 -1.84 9.96 -9.91
N THR A 215 -1.27 9.40 -8.84
CA THR A 215 -1.36 7.96 -8.55
C THR A 215 -2.80 7.54 -8.23
N ARG A 216 -3.55 8.37 -7.49
CA ARG A 216 -4.99 8.17 -7.23
C ARG A 216 -5.80 8.15 -8.52
N THR A 217 -5.57 9.10 -9.41
CA THR A 217 -6.24 9.17 -10.73
C THR A 217 -5.96 7.91 -11.56
N LEU A 218 -4.70 7.46 -11.63
CA LEU A 218 -4.33 6.21 -12.30
C LEU A 218 -5.07 5.01 -11.69
N GLY A 219 -5.09 4.91 -10.36
CA GLY A 219 -5.81 3.86 -9.64
C GLY A 219 -7.29 3.81 -9.99
N HIS A 220 -7.96 4.96 -9.99
CA HIS A 220 -9.37 5.07 -10.36
C HIS A 220 -9.62 4.68 -11.81
N ALA A 221 -8.78 5.13 -12.74
CA ALA A 221 -8.94 4.80 -14.16
C ALA A 221 -8.80 3.29 -14.43
N HIS A 222 -7.78 2.65 -13.87
CA HIS A 222 -7.62 1.20 -13.99
C HIS A 222 -8.71 0.43 -13.25
N GLY A 223 -9.16 0.92 -12.09
CA GLY A 223 -10.28 0.36 -11.35
C GLY A 223 -11.59 0.39 -12.14
N ALA A 224 -11.89 1.50 -12.81
CA ALA A 224 -13.09 1.63 -13.64
C ALA A 224 -13.17 0.57 -14.75
N VAL A 225 -12.05 0.24 -15.39
CA VAL A 225 -11.99 -0.85 -16.39
C VAL A 225 -12.26 -2.21 -15.72
N LEU A 226 -11.63 -2.46 -14.57
CA LEU A 226 -11.77 -3.72 -13.83
C LEU A 226 -13.16 -3.92 -13.21
N ALA A 227 -13.91 -2.86 -12.92
CA ALA A 227 -15.23 -2.93 -12.27
C ALA A 227 -16.24 -3.79 -13.04
N SER A 228 -16.13 -3.84 -14.37
CA SER A 228 -16.96 -4.67 -15.25
C SER A 228 -16.76 -6.18 -15.05
N HIS A 229 -15.65 -6.59 -14.44
CA HIS A 229 -15.34 -8.00 -14.15
C HIS A 229 -15.85 -8.46 -12.78
N LEU A 230 -16.33 -7.54 -11.94
CA LEU A 230 -16.86 -7.87 -10.62
C LEU A 230 -18.24 -8.50 -10.72
N LYS A 231 -18.44 -9.55 -9.91
CA LYS A 231 -19.72 -10.26 -9.76
C LYS A 231 -20.02 -10.44 -8.27
N PRO A 232 -20.33 -9.35 -7.55
CA PRO A 232 -20.57 -9.43 -6.10
C PRO A 232 -21.77 -10.33 -5.80
N ALA A 233 -21.64 -11.12 -4.73
CA ALA A 233 -22.78 -11.80 -4.12
C ALA A 233 -23.65 -10.78 -3.36
N THR A 234 -24.76 -11.26 -2.75
CA THR A 234 -25.61 -10.43 -1.89
C THR A 234 -24.78 -9.69 -0.85
N PRO A 235 -24.84 -8.34 -0.81
CA PRO A 235 -24.03 -7.55 0.10
C PRO A 235 -24.49 -7.68 1.56
N PRO A 236 -23.58 -7.53 2.53
CA PRO A 236 -23.93 -7.48 3.95
C PRO A 236 -24.58 -6.14 4.31
N ASP A 237 -25.26 -6.10 5.45
CA ASP A 237 -25.84 -4.85 6.01
C ASP A 237 -24.77 -3.76 6.23
N THR A 238 -23.50 -4.18 6.39
CA THR A 238 -22.34 -3.31 6.57
C THR A 238 -21.75 -2.75 5.27
N LEU A 239 -22.37 -3.00 4.10
CA LEU A 239 -21.87 -2.57 2.78
C LEU A 239 -21.45 -1.09 2.76
N LYS A 240 -22.29 -0.19 3.28
CA LYS A 240 -21.99 1.25 3.31
C LYS A 240 -20.71 1.55 4.09
N GLY A 241 -20.50 0.87 5.21
CA GLY A 241 -19.27 0.98 6.03
C GLY A 241 -18.06 0.39 5.31
N ALA A 242 -18.22 -0.75 4.66
CA ALA A 242 -17.15 -1.39 3.89
C ALA A 242 -16.69 -0.50 2.71
N LEU A 243 -17.63 0.09 1.97
CA LEU A 243 -17.32 1.03 0.87
C LEU A 243 -16.69 2.33 1.39
N ALA A 244 -17.16 2.87 2.52
CA ALA A 244 -16.54 4.03 3.16
C ALA A 244 -15.08 3.75 3.59
N SER A 245 -14.82 2.58 4.16
CA SER A 245 -13.47 2.13 4.48
C SER A 245 -12.62 1.96 3.21
N CYS A 246 -13.11 1.25 2.19
CA CYS A 246 -12.40 1.09 0.92
C CYS A 246 -12.04 2.44 0.29
N ARG A 247 -12.96 3.41 0.33
CA ARG A 247 -12.71 4.78 -0.14
C ARG A 247 -11.58 5.44 0.64
N LEU A 248 -11.67 5.46 1.97
CA LEU A 248 -10.66 6.06 2.83
C LEU A 248 -9.27 5.49 2.51
N PHE A 249 -9.15 4.19 2.33
CA PHE A 249 -7.86 3.55 2.03
C PHE A 249 -7.37 3.81 0.61
N VAL A 250 -8.25 3.70 -0.40
CA VAL A 250 -7.90 3.94 -1.82
C VAL A 250 -7.50 5.39 -2.04
N GLU A 251 -8.31 6.32 -1.53
CA GLU A 251 -8.08 7.74 -1.73
C GLU A 251 -6.84 8.21 -0.94
N HIS A 252 -6.48 7.61 0.20
CA HIS A 252 -5.38 8.13 1.03
C HIS A 252 -4.15 7.20 1.06
N PRO A 253 -3.97 6.28 2.03
CA PRO A 253 -2.70 5.59 2.18
C PRO A 253 -2.34 4.73 0.97
N ILE A 254 -3.28 4.10 0.27
CA ILE A 254 -2.93 3.19 -0.82
C ILE A 254 -2.38 3.97 -2.02
N ALA A 255 -3.08 5.00 -2.49
CA ALA A 255 -2.61 5.82 -3.61
C ALA A 255 -1.29 6.53 -3.27
N ARG A 256 -1.23 7.19 -2.12
CA ARG A 256 -0.02 7.86 -1.62
C ARG A 256 1.17 6.92 -1.53
N MET A 257 1.00 5.79 -0.84
CA MET A 257 2.10 4.86 -0.61
C MET A 257 2.48 4.08 -1.87
N THR A 258 1.61 3.96 -2.87
CA THR A 258 1.99 3.43 -4.18
C THR A 258 3.04 4.34 -4.83
N GLY A 259 2.80 5.66 -4.85
CA GLY A 259 3.72 6.64 -5.41
C GLY A 259 5.00 6.83 -4.58
N LEU A 260 4.87 7.04 -3.26
CA LEU A 260 6.03 7.29 -2.39
C LEU A 260 6.93 6.05 -2.26
N CYS A 261 6.37 4.84 -2.21
CA CYS A 261 7.17 3.62 -2.21
C CYS A 261 7.93 3.43 -3.53
N ALA A 262 7.30 3.74 -4.66
CA ALA A 262 7.96 3.73 -5.97
C ALA A 262 9.14 4.71 -6.02
N LEU A 263 8.96 5.91 -5.47
CA LEU A 263 10.01 6.92 -5.37
C LEU A 263 11.19 6.46 -4.52
N ILE A 264 10.92 5.99 -3.30
CA ILE A 264 11.95 5.53 -2.35
C ILE A 264 12.73 4.34 -2.93
N ARG A 265 12.03 3.35 -3.49
CA ARG A 265 12.67 2.17 -4.08
C ARG A 265 13.54 2.50 -5.28
N ARG A 266 13.15 3.46 -6.11
CA ARG A 266 13.98 3.91 -7.24
C ARG A 266 15.33 4.45 -6.75
N GLY A 267 15.32 5.20 -5.64
CA GLY A 267 16.55 5.71 -5.05
C GLY A 267 17.37 4.66 -4.28
N THR A 268 16.80 3.51 -3.93
CA THR A 268 17.54 2.44 -3.22
C THR A 268 18.34 1.60 -4.22
N PRO A 269 19.66 1.46 -4.06
CA PRO A 269 20.52 0.70 -4.97
C PRO A 269 20.18 -0.79 -4.98
N GLU A 270 20.46 -1.45 -6.11
CA GLU A 270 20.29 -2.90 -6.35
C GLU A 270 21.24 -3.80 -5.55
#